data_AF-A0A7X3VD68-F1
#
_entry.id   AF-A0A7X3VD68-F1
#
_cell.length_a   1.000
_cell.length_b   1.000
_cell.length_c   1.000
_cell.angle_alpha   90.00
_cell.angle_beta   90.00
_cell.angle_gamma   90.00
#
_symmetry.space_group_name_H-M   'P 1'
#
loop_
_entity.id
_entity.type
_entity.pdbx_description
1 polymer ?
#
loop_
_entity_poly.entity_id
_entity_poly.type
_entity_poly.pdbx_seq_one_letter_code
_entity_poly.pdbx_strand_id
1 'polypeptide(L)'
;MKERGDTIIGEGTIKFGIEYRDLLHDQGVCIHVLGDVSEDDEHELLRFDCFDHEPHYHYGPQQLNERLMLDKTTAGDSLDWTLGNIRSRLPDMIDRARYPELAEAARGADLSAEMDELESQARALAVAGRRTVMHDRGDVILEAGPVRFGVEFRTLANDRGVAIHVLGDIGDEEQELLTFDCFEVAPHYHYGPRAKNQRLYLDMTTTPDPLGWAL
;
A
#
# COMPACT_ATOMS: atom_id res chain seq x y z
N MET A 1 2.26 20.47 0.73
CA MET A 1 3.65 20.16 0.36
C MET A 1 3.55 19.24 -0.85
N LYS A 2 4.29 19.47 -1.94
CA LYS A 2 4.25 18.58 -3.11
C LYS A 2 4.74 17.20 -2.65
N GLU A 3 3.92 16.16 -2.75
CA GLU A 3 4.35 14.78 -2.46
C GLU A 3 5.28 14.36 -3.61
N ARG A 4 6.57 14.22 -3.32
CA ARG A 4 7.60 13.84 -4.32
C ARG A 4 8.17 12.45 -4.05
N GLY A 5 7.71 11.77 -3.01
CA GLY A 5 8.36 10.58 -2.46
C GLY A 5 9.62 10.89 -1.65
N ASP A 6 10.12 9.85 -0.97
CA ASP A 6 11.30 9.91 -0.10
C ASP A 6 12.61 9.80 -0.89
N THR A 7 12.57 9.12 -2.04
CA THR A 7 13.73 8.96 -2.94
C THR A 7 13.38 9.45 -4.34
N ILE A 8 14.28 10.23 -4.95
CA ILE A 8 14.13 10.76 -6.30
C ILE A 8 15.15 10.09 -7.23
N ILE A 9 14.70 9.68 -8.41
CA ILE A 9 15.49 9.05 -9.46
C ILE A 9 15.44 9.96 -10.70
N GLY A 10 16.61 10.25 -11.25
CA GLY A 10 16.81 11.11 -12.41
C GLY A 10 17.02 12.59 -12.03
N GLU A 11 17.76 13.29 -12.90
CA GLU A 11 18.05 14.73 -12.79
C GLU A 11 17.49 15.55 -13.96
N GLY A 12 16.87 14.87 -14.94
CA GLY A 12 16.34 15.50 -16.15
C GLY A 12 14.94 16.09 -15.98
N THR A 13 14.33 16.52 -17.08
CA THR A 13 12.98 17.12 -17.11
C THR A 13 11.90 16.19 -16.58
N ILE A 14 12.08 14.86 -16.67
CA ILE A 14 11.21 13.85 -16.08
C ILE A 14 11.99 13.11 -15.00
N LYS A 15 11.39 12.97 -13.82
CA LYS A 15 11.99 12.32 -12.65
C LYS A 15 10.97 11.37 -12.03
N PHE A 16 11.45 10.42 -11.24
CA PHE A 16 10.61 9.48 -10.52
C PHE A 16 10.81 9.60 -9.02
N GLY A 17 9.74 9.89 -8.31
CA GLY A 17 9.70 9.83 -6.87
C GLY A 17 9.18 8.48 -6.40
N ILE A 18 9.78 7.91 -5.35
CA ILE A 18 9.26 6.69 -4.71
C ILE A 18 9.19 6.84 -3.20
N GLU A 19 8.14 6.28 -2.62
CA GLU A 19 7.97 6.14 -1.17
C GLU A 19 7.19 4.88 -0.83
N TYR A 20 7.32 4.40 0.40
CA TYR A 20 6.46 3.36 0.94
C TYR A 20 5.46 4.00 1.89
N ARG A 21 4.16 3.75 1.68
CA ARG A 21 3.11 4.28 2.54
C ARG A 21 2.46 3.17 3.35
N ASP A 22 2.29 3.44 4.63
CA ASP A 22 1.42 2.69 5.54
C ASP A 22 0.24 3.57 5.92
N LEU A 23 -0.94 3.23 5.40
CA LEU A 23 -2.19 3.93 5.62
C LEU A 23 -3.04 3.27 6.73
N LEU A 24 -2.42 2.41 7.55
CA LEU A 24 -3.03 1.55 8.57
C LEU A 24 -3.93 0.44 8.01
N HIS A 25 -4.88 0.79 7.14
CA HIS A 25 -5.83 -0.14 6.51
C HIS A 25 -5.34 -0.65 5.15
N ASP A 26 -4.32 -0.01 4.60
CA ASP A 26 -3.66 -0.42 3.36
C ASP A 26 -2.20 0.01 3.38
N GLN A 27 -1.38 -0.56 2.50
CA GLN A 27 0.03 -0.22 2.40
C GLN A 27 0.59 -0.59 1.02
N GLY A 28 1.70 0.04 0.64
CA GLY A 28 2.41 -0.30 -0.58
C GLY A 28 3.34 0.78 -1.07
N VAL A 29 3.94 0.52 -2.23
CA VAL A 29 4.84 1.47 -2.90
C VAL A 29 4.02 2.52 -3.66
N CYS A 30 4.39 3.78 -3.49
CA CYS A 30 3.90 4.88 -4.30
C CYS A 30 4.99 5.33 -5.26
N ILE A 31 4.61 5.51 -6.52
CA ILE A 31 5.49 6.02 -7.57
C ILE A 31 4.89 7.32 -8.10
N HIS A 32 5.68 8.39 -8.02
CA HIS A 32 5.37 9.71 -8.53
C HIS A 32 6.15 9.92 -9.82
N VAL A 33 5.46 10.32 -10.90
CA VAL A 33 6.12 10.83 -12.10
C VAL A 33 6.10 12.34 -12.01
N LEU A 34 7.28 12.93 -11.94
CA LEU A 34 7.49 14.36 -11.75
C LEU A 34 7.99 14.99 -13.06
N GLY A 35 7.60 16.22 -13.34
CA GLY A 35 8.15 16.97 -14.46
C GLY A 35 8.20 18.47 -14.26
N ASP A 36 9.25 19.07 -14.80
CA ASP A 36 9.52 20.51 -14.69
C ASP A 36 8.67 21.27 -15.73
N VAL A 37 7.59 21.91 -15.28
CA VAL A 37 6.68 22.70 -16.14
C VAL A 37 7.26 24.10 -16.40
N SER A 38 8.09 24.60 -15.49
CA SER A 38 8.93 25.80 -15.66
C SER A 38 10.19 25.69 -14.80
N GLU A 39 11.13 26.64 -14.90
CA GLU A 39 12.43 26.61 -14.18
C GLU A 39 12.29 26.40 -12.65
N ASP A 40 11.21 26.90 -12.05
CA ASP A 40 10.97 26.80 -10.60
C ASP A 40 9.68 26.05 -10.24
N ASP A 41 9.05 25.37 -11.20
CA ASP A 41 7.76 24.71 -10.99
C ASP A 41 7.73 23.27 -11.50
N GLU A 42 7.98 22.34 -10.59
CA GLU A 42 7.83 20.92 -10.83
C GLU A 42 6.42 20.44 -10.46
N HIS A 43 5.81 19.66 -11.34
CA HIS A 43 4.50 19.07 -11.13
C HIS A 43 4.58 17.55 -11.01
N GLU A 44 3.72 17.01 -10.16
CA GLU A 44 3.34 15.61 -10.18
C GLU A 44 2.40 15.37 -11.38
N LEU A 45 2.93 14.69 -12.40
CA LEU A 45 2.26 14.40 -13.66
C LEU A 45 1.38 13.17 -13.53
N LEU A 46 1.87 12.14 -12.84
CA LEU A 46 1.18 10.88 -12.57
C LEU A 46 1.52 10.42 -11.15
N ARG A 47 0.59 9.72 -10.51
CA ARG A 47 0.86 8.98 -9.27
C ARG A 47 0.30 7.57 -9.39
N PHE A 48 1.09 6.59 -8.98
CA PHE A 48 0.68 5.19 -8.89
C PHE A 48 0.79 4.75 -7.44
N ASP A 49 -0.35 4.47 -6.85
CA ASP A 49 -0.47 3.98 -5.48
C ASP A 49 -0.63 2.45 -5.56
N CYS A 50 0.50 1.72 -5.51
CA CYS A 50 0.55 0.26 -5.70
C CYS A 50 0.21 -0.48 -4.39
N PHE A 51 -0.97 -0.20 -3.84
CA PHE A 51 -1.38 -0.74 -2.56
C PHE A 51 -1.86 -2.19 -2.59
N ASP A 52 -1.83 -2.83 -1.43
CA ASP A 52 -2.23 -4.22 -1.24
C ASP A 52 -3.74 -4.43 -1.48
N HIS A 53 -4.60 -3.45 -1.18
CA HIS A 53 -6.06 -3.63 -1.23
C HIS A 53 -6.74 -2.74 -2.26
N GLU A 54 -6.41 -1.45 -2.26
CA GLU A 54 -7.00 -0.45 -3.14
C GLU A 54 -5.96 0.17 -4.07
N PRO A 55 -5.23 -0.62 -4.90
CA PRO A 55 -4.29 -0.03 -5.83
C PRO A 55 -5.01 0.84 -6.85
N HIS A 56 -4.44 2.00 -7.13
CA HIS A 56 -5.02 2.98 -8.03
C HIS A 56 -3.95 3.91 -8.56
N TYR A 57 -4.32 4.73 -9.55
CA TYR A 57 -3.41 5.70 -10.13
C TYR A 57 -4.15 6.97 -10.54
N HIS A 58 -3.40 8.05 -10.68
CA HIS A 58 -3.92 9.40 -10.92
C HIS A 58 -3.28 9.98 -12.18
N TYR A 59 -4.11 10.56 -13.05
CA TYR A 59 -3.65 11.44 -14.12
C TYR A 59 -3.67 12.90 -13.64
N GLY A 60 -2.49 13.53 -13.70
CA GLY A 60 -2.27 14.91 -13.31
C GLY A 60 -2.83 15.25 -11.92
N PRO A 61 -2.30 14.71 -10.81
CA PRO A 61 -2.74 15.08 -9.45
C PRO A 61 -2.83 16.59 -9.21
N GLN A 62 -1.92 17.36 -9.82
CA GLN A 62 -1.90 18.83 -9.77
C GLN A 62 -2.64 19.51 -10.94
N GLN A 63 -3.38 18.75 -11.73
CA GLN A 63 -4.15 19.21 -12.88
C GLN A 63 -5.55 18.57 -12.92
N LEU A 64 -5.72 17.44 -13.60
CA LEU A 64 -7.02 16.77 -13.72
C LEU A 64 -7.47 16.09 -12.41
N ASN A 65 -6.51 15.58 -11.64
CA ASN A 65 -6.71 14.72 -10.48
C ASN A 65 -7.69 13.56 -10.78
N GLU A 66 -7.58 12.97 -11.98
CA GLU A 66 -8.43 11.84 -12.39
C GLU A 66 -7.88 10.56 -11.76
N ARG A 67 -8.59 10.05 -10.74
CA ARG A 67 -8.27 8.78 -10.08
C ARG A 67 -8.93 7.60 -10.78
N LEU A 68 -8.16 6.57 -11.10
CA LEU A 68 -8.63 5.31 -11.65
C LEU A 68 -8.22 4.14 -10.76
N MET A 69 -9.17 3.29 -10.40
CA MET A 69 -8.91 2.07 -9.63
C MET A 69 -8.26 1.01 -10.53
N LEU A 70 -7.27 0.29 -9.99
CA LEU A 70 -6.67 -0.85 -10.66
C LEU A 70 -7.38 -2.13 -10.21
N ASP A 71 -8.02 -2.83 -11.14
CA ASP A 71 -8.59 -4.15 -10.86
C ASP A 71 -7.48 -5.20 -10.77
N LYS A 72 -7.12 -5.57 -9.54
CA LYS A 72 -6.11 -6.59 -9.25
C LYS A 72 -6.42 -7.95 -9.89
N THR A 73 -7.69 -8.26 -10.10
CA THR A 73 -8.11 -9.55 -10.67
C THR A 73 -7.61 -9.70 -12.11
N THR A 74 -7.66 -8.61 -12.87
CA THR A 74 -7.29 -8.59 -14.29
C THR A 74 -5.87 -8.04 -14.53
N ALA A 75 -5.39 -7.15 -13.67
CA ALA A 75 -4.08 -6.52 -13.78
C ALA A 75 -2.94 -7.35 -13.17
N GLY A 76 -3.24 -8.28 -12.25
CA GLY A 76 -2.22 -9.04 -11.51
C GLY A 76 -1.58 -8.21 -10.40
N ASP A 77 -0.26 -8.31 -10.25
CA ASP A 77 0.50 -7.51 -9.30
C ASP A 77 0.52 -6.03 -9.71
N SER A 78 0.16 -5.14 -8.79
CA SER A 78 -0.03 -3.71 -9.08
C SER A 78 1.29 -2.99 -9.36
N LEU A 79 2.38 -3.42 -8.73
CA LEU A 79 3.71 -2.84 -8.96
C LEU A 79 4.24 -3.29 -10.32
N ASP A 80 4.14 -4.57 -10.65
CA ASP A 80 4.52 -5.09 -11.98
C ASP A 80 3.73 -4.41 -13.10
N TRP A 81 2.41 -4.27 -12.94
CA TRP A 81 1.56 -3.57 -13.89
C TRP A 81 2.00 -2.11 -14.06
N THR A 82 2.30 -1.43 -12.97
CA THR A 82 2.74 -0.03 -12.97
C THR A 82 4.07 0.13 -13.69
N LEU A 83 5.09 -0.65 -13.33
CA LEU A 83 6.41 -0.60 -13.97
C LEU A 83 6.31 -0.91 -15.47
N GLY A 84 5.46 -1.87 -15.86
CA GLY A 84 5.18 -2.17 -17.26
C GLY A 84 4.55 -0.99 -18.01
N ASN A 85 3.60 -0.28 -17.40
CA ASN A 85 2.97 0.90 -18.00
C ASN A 85 3.92 2.08 -18.09
N ILE A 86 4.68 2.38 -17.03
CA ILE A 86 5.68 3.45 -17.09
C ILE A 86 6.69 3.15 -18.21
N ARG A 87 7.22 1.93 -18.30
CA ARG A 87 8.22 1.59 -19.33
C ARG A 87 7.67 1.67 -20.77
N SER A 88 6.38 1.38 -20.98
CA SER A 88 5.82 1.25 -22.34
C SER A 88 4.86 2.36 -22.79
N ARG A 89 4.31 3.14 -21.85
CA ARG A 89 3.22 4.09 -22.09
C ARG A 89 3.41 5.46 -21.46
N LEU A 90 4.53 5.72 -20.77
CA LEU A 90 4.74 6.97 -20.04
C LEU A 90 4.39 8.23 -20.84
N PRO A 91 4.85 8.44 -22.09
CA PRO A 91 4.51 9.66 -22.82
C PRO A 91 3.02 9.81 -23.12
N ASP A 92 2.33 8.72 -23.46
CA ASP A 92 0.88 8.75 -23.72
C ASP A 92 0.09 9.03 -22.45
N MET A 93 0.59 8.54 -21.32
CA MET A 93 -0.01 8.80 -20.01
C MET A 93 0.19 10.26 -19.59
N ILE A 94 1.37 10.85 -19.81
CA ILE A 94 1.65 12.27 -19.56
C ILE A 94 0.78 13.16 -20.46
N ASP A 95 0.59 12.79 -21.72
CA ASP A 95 -0.29 13.53 -22.64
C ASP A 95 -1.75 13.51 -22.14
N ARG A 96 -2.24 12.35 -21.71
CA ARG A 96 -3.55 12.21 -21.07
C ARG A 96 -3.67 13.06 -19.79
N ALA A 97 -2.60 13.16 -19.01
CA ALA A 97 -2.53 14.01 -17.83
C ALA A 97 -2.57 15.52 -18.16
N ARG A 98 -2.58 15.90 -19.45
CA ARG A 98 -2.63 17.27 -20.00
C ARG A 98 -1.31 18.04 -19.92
N TYR A 99 -0.20 17.33 -20.07
CA TYR A 99 1.16 17.89 -20.19
C TYR A 99 1.80 17.54 -21.55
N PRO A 100 1.28 18.03 -22.69
CA PRO A 100 1.74 17.61 -24.02
C PRO A 100 3.23 17.93 -24.30
N GLU A 101 3.75 19.05 -23.77
CA GLU A 101 5.16 19.41 -23.95
C GLU A 101 6.10 18.44 -23.20
N LEU A 102 5.74 18.04 -21.98
CA LEU A 102 6.48 17.03 -21.21
C LEU A 102 6.31 15.63 -21.80
N ALA A 103 5.17 15.33 -22.42
CA ALA A 103 4.98 14.10 -23.17
C ALA A 103 5.95 14.00 -24.35
N GLU A 104 6.07 15.06 -25.16
CA GLU A 104 7.05 15.11 -26.25
C GLU A 104 8.50 15.00 -25.74
N ALA A 105 8.83 15.67 -24.64
CA ALA A 105 10.14 15.54 -24.00
C ALA A 105 10.43 14.08 -23.59
N ALA A 106 9.44 13.40 -23.00
CA ALA A 106 9.56 11.99 -22.63
C ALA A 106 9.69 11.05 -23.84
N ARG A 107 9.05 11.37 -24.99
CA ARG A 107 9.21 10.59 -26.24
C ARG A 107 10.62 10.69 -26.81
N GLY A 108 11.25 11.86 -26.67
CA GLY A 108 12.58 12.15 -27.22
C GLY A 108 13.75 11.74 -26.32
N ALA A 109 13.50 11.46 -25.03
CA ALA A 109 14.51 11.09 -24.06
C ALA A 109 14.78 9.57 -24.03
N ASP A 110 16.04 9.20 -23.79
CA ASP A 110 16.38 7.84 -23.34
C ASP A 110 16.30 7.81 -21.81
N LEU A 111 15.24 7.20 -21.27
CA LEU A 111 15.01 7.05 -19.84
C LEU A 111 15.34 5.64 -19.34
N SER A 112 16.03 4.81 -20.15
CA SER A 112 16.21 3.39 -19.83
C SER A 112 16.94 3.15 -18.51
N ALA A 113 17.97 3.95 -18.21
CA ALA A 113 18.72 3.86 -16.96
C ALA A 113 17.85 4.20 -15.74
N GLU A 114 17.08 5.29 -15.83
CA GLU A 114 16.15 5.72 -14.78
C GLU A 114 15.03 4.70 -14.56
N MET A 115 14.54 4.05 -15.63
CA MET A 115 13.53 3.00 -15.53
C MET A 115 14.05 1.74 -14.84
N ASP A 116 15.29 1.34 -15.15
CA ASP A 116 15.91 0.17 -14.52
C ASP A 116 16.21 0.44 -13.04
N GLU A 117 16.66 1.66 -12.72
CA GLU A 117 16.84 2.10 -11.33
C GLU A 117 15.51 2.15 -10.57
N LEU A 118 14.47 2.75 -11.18
CA LEU A 118 13.12 2.80 -10.62
C LEU A 118 12.59 1.41 -10.29
N GLU A 119 12.69 0.47 -11.23
CA GLU A 119 12.26 -0.90 -11.03
C GLU A 119 13.02 -1.57 -9.86
N SER A 120 14.34 -1.45 -9.86
CA SER A 120 15.18 -2.05 -8.81
C SER A 120 14.84 -1.49 -7.42
N GLN A 121 14.77 -0.16 -7.30
CA GLN A 121 14.49 0.49 -6.03
C GLN A 121 13.05 0.26 -5.56
N ALA A 122 12.06 0.35 -6.46
CA ALA A 122 10.66 0.11 -6.10
C ALA A 122 10.42 -1.32 -5.61
N ARG A 123 11.06 -2.32 -6.25
CA ARG A 123 10.99 -3.72 -5.79
C ARG A 123 11.67 -3.93 -4.44
N ALA A 124 12.84 -3.34 -4.24
CA ALA A 124 13.52 -3.39 -2.95
C ALA A 124 12.67 -2.73 -1.84
N LEU A 125 12.06 -1.58 -2.15
CA LEU A 125 11.18 -0.85 -1.25
C LEU A 125 9.90 -1.62 -0.92
N ALA A 126 9.30 -2.31 -1.90
CA ALA A 126 8.13 -3.16 -1.67
C ALA A 126 8.37 -4.26 -0.64
N VAL A 127 9.60 -4.79 -0.59
CA VAL A 127 10.01 -5.81 0.38
C VAL A 127 10.39 -5.17 1.72
N ALA A 128 11.29 -4.19 1.70
CA ALA A 128 11.87 -3.60 2.92
C ALA A 128 10.87 -2.72 3.69
N GLY A 129 9.94 -2.07 3.00
CA GLY A 129 8.94 -1.20 3.59
C GLY A 129 7.73 -1.95 4.16
N ARG A 130 7.54 -3.23 3.81
CA ARG A 130 6.32 -3.97 4.18
C ARG A 130 6.17 -4.09 5.69
N ARG A 131 5.03 -3.65 6.19
CA ARG A 131 4.70 -3.69 7.61
C ARG A 131 3.80 -4.87 7.91
N THR A 132 4.36 -5.81 8.65
CA THR A 132 3.64 -6.91 9.27
C THR A 132 3.51 -6.68 10.76
N VAL A 133 2.45 -7.19 11.36
CA VAL A 133 2.29 -7.22 12.82
C VAL A 133 2.36 -8.67 13.27
N MET A 134 3.14 -8.92 14.33
CA MET A 134 3.13 -10.18 15.06
C MET A 134 2.52 -9.93 16.42
N HIS A 135 1.36 -10.52 16.67
CA HIS A 135 0.81 -10.62 18.01
C HIS A 135 1.40 -11.82 18.77
N ASP A 136 1.16 -11.84 20.08
CA ASP A 136 1.30 -13.08 20.85
C ASP A 136 0.23 -14.06 20.38
N ARG A 137 0.47 -15.36 20.56
CA ARG A 137 -0.52 -16.40 20.29
C ARG A 137 -1.62 -16.44 21.34
N GLY A 138 -1.54 -15.66 22.41
CA GLY A 138 -2.53 -15.55 23.48
C GLY A 138 -2.25 -16.46 24.69
N ASP A 139 -2.89 -16.12 25.82
CA ASP A 139 -2.74 -16.83 27.10
C ASP A 139 -3.48 -18.18 27.12
N VAL A 140 -4.63 -18.23 26.45
CA VAL A 140 -5.47 -19.42 26.34
C VAL A 140 -5.49 -19.87 24.88
N ILE A 141 -5.07 -21.11 24.63
CA ILE A 141 -5.12 -21.73 23.31
C ILE A 141 -6.23 -22.77 23.26
N LEU A 142 -7.12 -22.62 22.28
CA LEU A 142 -8.16 -23.58 21.96
C LEU A 142 -7.83 -24.27 20.63
N GLU A 143 -7.57 -25.57 20.69
CA GLU A 143 -7.34 -26.39 19.50
C GLU A 143 -8.66 -26.65 18.75
N ALA A 144 -8.70 -26.35 17.46
CA ALA A 144 -9.88 -26.48 16.61
C ALA A 144 -9.53 -27.13 15.27
N GLY A 145 -8.85 -28.28 15.31
CA GLY A 145 -8.44 -29.03 14.13
C GLY A 145 -7.24 -28.36 13.44
N PRO A 146 -7.35 -27.95 12.17
CA PRO A 146 -6.24 -27.34 11.44
C PRO A 146 -5.93 -25.88 11.87
N VAL A 147 -6.78 -25.31 12.74
CA VAL A 147 -6.60 -23.97 13.28
C VAL A 147 -6.66 -23.99 14.80
N ARG A 148 -6.13 -22.94 15.41
CA ARG A 148 -6.14 -22.67 16.86
C ARG A 148 -6.71 -21.29 17.12
N PHE A 149 -7.40 -21.13 18.24
CA PHE A 149 -7.83 -19.83 18.74
C PHE A 149 -7.03 -19.47 19.97
N GLY A 150 -6.19 -18.46 19.82
CA GLY A 150 -5.52 -17.77 20.91
C GLY A 150 -6.41 -16.71 21.51
N VAL A 151 -6.49 -16.62 22.83
CA VAL A 151 -7.24 -15.57 23.51
C VAL A 151 -6.39 -14.95 24.61
N GLU A 152 -6.33 -13.63 24.63
CA GLU A 152 -5.67 -12.86 25.69
C GLU A 152 -6.43 -11.56 25.97
N PHE A 153 -6.16 -10.96 27.13
CA PHE A 153 -6.57 -9.58 27.42
C PHE A 153 -5.36 -8.66 27.30
N ARG A 154 -5.38 -7.76 26.32
CA ARG A 154 -4.27 -6.85 26.03
C ARG A 154 -4.52 -5.51 26.71
N THR A 155 -3.46 -4.96 27.33
CA THR A 155 -3.44 -3.58 27.85
C THR A 155 -2.33 -2.80 27.14
N LEU A 156 -2.72 -1.83 26.32
CA LEU A 156 -1.82 -0.98 25.55
C LEU A 156 -1.74 0.42 26.19
N ALA A 157 -0.87 1.28 25.66
CA ALA A 157 -0.69 2.64 26.20
C ALA A 157 -1.96 3.50 26.12
N ASN A 158 -2.81 3.26 25.12
CA ASN A 158 -3.99 4.07 24.80
C ASN A 158 -5.28 3.26 24.60
N ASP A 159 -5.25 1.94 24.80
CA ASP A 159 -6.40 1.07 24.59
C ASP A 159 -6.25 -0.24 25.38
N ARG A 160 -7.33 -1.02 25.49
CA ARG A 160 -7.30 -2.37 26.06
C ARG A 160 -8.50 -3.17 25.60
N GLY A 161 -8.43 -4.49 25.74
CA GLY A 161 -9.57 -5.38 25.51
C GLY A 161 -9.13 -6.81 25.24
N VAL A 162 -10.10 -7.64 24.88
CA VAL A 162 -9.85 -9.04 24.49
C VAL A 162 -9.33 -9.06 23.06
N ALA A 163 -8.28 -9.84 22.82
CA ALA A 163 -7.84 -10.20 21.47
C ALA A 163 -8.10 -11.69 21.23
N ILE A 164 -8.62 -12.01 20.05
CA ILE A 164 -8.81 -13.38 19.57
C ILE A 164 -7.95 -13.58 18.32
N HIS A 165 -6.98 -14.47 18.43
CA HIS A 165 -6.01 -14.80 17.39
C HIS A 165 -6.42 -16.10 16.71
N VAL A 166 -6.60 -16.09 15.40
CA VAL A 166 -6.82 -17.30 14.61
C VAL A 166 -5.49 -17.73 14.00
N LEU A 167 -4.96 -18.84 14.48
CA LEU A 167 -3.65 -19.37 14.13
C LEU A 167 -3.81 -20.60 13.26
N GLY A 168 -2.88 -20.82 12.33
CA GLY A 168 -2.80 -22.03 11.54
C GLY A 168 -1.39 -22.25 11.00
N ASP A 169 -1.10 -23.47 10.54
CA ASP A 169 0.23 -23.80 10.04
C ASP A 169 0.31 -23.53 8.54
N ILE A 170 1.30 -22.73 8.13
CA ILE A 170 1.65 -22.48 6.73
C ILE A 170 3.06 -22.99 6.51
N GLY A 171 3.17 -24.15 5.85
CA GLY A 171 4.43 -24.89 5.81
C GLY A 171 4.77 -25.42 7.20
N ASP A 172 5.99 -25.15 7.67
CA ASP A 172 6.48 -25.59 8.98
C ASP A 172 6.35 -24.49 10.07
N GLU A 173 5.63 -23.40 9.78
CA GLU A 173 5.49 -22.24 10.68
C GLU A 173 4.03 -21.99 11.07
N GLU A 174 3.79 -21.81 12.38
CA GLU A 174 2.51 -21.29 12.89
C GLU A 174 2.41 -19.79 12.53
N GLN A 175 1.36 -19.45 11.80
CA GLN A 175 1.07 -18.09 11.40
C GLN A 175 -0.29 -17.64 11.92
N GLU A 176 -0.35 -16.37 12.28
CA GLU A 176 -1.60 -15.70 12.59
C GLU A 176 -2.30 -15.32 11.29
N LEU A 177 -3.46 -15.94 11.06
CA LEU A 177 -4.25 -15.82 9.84
C LEU A 177 -5.23 -14.65 9.92
N LEU A 178 -5.80 -14.43 11.10
CA LEU A 178 -6.79 -13.41 11.39
C LEU A 178 -6.70 -13.03 12.86
N THR A 179 -6.95 -11.77 13.19
CA THR A 179 -7.05 -11.31 14.58
C THR A 179 -8.27 -10.45 14.76
N PHE A 180 -8.96 -10.61 15.88
CA PHE A 180 -9.99 -9.69 16.35
C PHE A 180 -9.48 -8.98 17.59
N ASP A 181 -9.15 -7.70 17.47
CA ASP A 181 -8.81 -6.84 18.60
C ASP A 181 -10.10 -6.14 19.05
N CYS A 182 -10.83 -6.80 19.96
CA CYS A 182 -12.08 -6.31 20.54
C CYS A 182 -11.80 -5.27 21.65
N PHE A 183 -11.14 -4.19 21.25
CA PHE A 183 -10.70 -3.13 22.16
C PHE A 183 -11.80 -2.11 22.47
N GLU A 184 -11.65 -1.43 23.61
CA GLU A 184 -12.62 -0.45 24.12
C GLU A 184 -12.68 0.82 23.26
N VAL A 185 -11.53 1.31 22.76
CA VAL A 185 -11.45 2.59 22.06
C VAL A 185 -11.45 2.42 20.54
N ALA A 186 -10.61 1.53 20.02
CA ALA A 186 -10.43 1.36 18.59
C ALA A 186 -10.51 -0.13 18.18
N PRO A 187 -11.68 -0.78 18.35
CA PRO A 187 -11.83 -2.18 17.99
C PRO A 187 -11.69 -2.36 16.49
N HIS A 188 -10.95 -3.39 16.10
CA HIS A 188 -10.65 -3.70 14.71
C HIS A 188 -10.31 -5.17 14.54
N TYR A 189 -10.23 -5.60 13.29
CA TYR A 189 -9.75 -6.93 12.96
C TYR A 189 -8.72 -6.87 11.83
N HIS A 190 -7.86 -7.87 11.79
CA HIS A 190 -6.74 -7.97 10.86
C HIS A 190 -6.93 -9.15 9.90
N TYR A 191 -6.86 -8.93 8.58
CA TYR A 191 -6.62 -10.03 7.64
C TYR A 191 -5.12 -10.25 7.44
N GLY A 192 -4.66 -11.46 7.74
CA GLY A 192 -3.27 -11.89 7.64
C GLY A 192 -2.29 -10.90 8.26
N PRO A 193 -2.25 -10.72 9.59
CA PRO A 193 -1.29 -9.85 10.29
C PRO A 193 0.16 -9.98 9.82
N ARG A 194 0.57 -11.21 9.50
CA ARG A 194 1.91 -11.55 8.99
C ARG A 194 2.05 -11.53 7.47
N ALA A 195 0.95 -11.38 6.74
CA ALA A 195 0.90 -11.34 5.28
C ALA A 195 0.51 -9.95 4.77
N LYS A 196 -0.77 -9.60 4.88
CA LYS A 196 -1.35 -8.34 4.37
C LYS A 196 -1.37 -7.23 5.40
N ASN A 197 -1.50 -7.60 6.68
CA ASN A 197 -1.73 -6.69 7.81
C ASN A 197 -2.87 -5.69 7.52
N GLN A 198 -3.96 -6.16 6.90
CA GLN A 198 -5.09 -5.29 6.58
C GLN A 198 -5.91 -5.03 7.84
N ARG A 199 -5.99 -3.78 8.29
CA ARG A 199 -6.73 -3.40 9.49
C ARG A 199 -8.09 -2.82 9.12
N LEU A 200 -9.14 -3.38 9.69
CA LEU A 200 -10.52 -2.95 9.47
C LEU A 200 -11.16 -2.59 10.81
N TYR A 201 -11.40 -1.30 11.02
CA TYR A 201 -11.98 -0.78 12.24
C TYR A 201 -13.49 -0.97 12.26
N LEU A 202 -14.00 -1.34 13.43
CA LEU A 202 -15.44 -1.47 13.67
C LEU A 202 -16.04 -0.10 13.99
N ASP A 203 -17.17 0.19 13.37
CA ASP A 203 -18.01 1.32 13.77
C ASP A 203 -18.79 0.93 15.02
N MET A 204 -18.38 1.50 16.16
CA MET A 204 -19.00 1.24 17.47
C MET A 204 -20.45 1.70 17.57
N THR A 205 -20.94 2.53 16.63
CA THR A 205 -22.35 2.91 16.55
C THR A 205 -23.21 1.74 16.08
N THR A 206 -22.70 0.98 15.09
CA THR A 206 -23.41 -0.16 14.48
C THR A 206 -23.03 -1.49 15.13
N THR A 207 -21.82 -1.56 15.71
CA THR A 207 -21.26 -2.74 16.39
C THR A 207 -20.83 -2.36 17.81
N PRO A 208 -21.77 -2.08 18.73
CA PRO A 208 -21.45 -1.60 20.08
C PRO A 208 -20.82 -2.66 20.99
N ASP A 209 -20.89 -3.93 20.61
CA ASP A 209 -20.25 -5.06 21.30
C ASP A 209 -19.30 -5.79 20.33
N PRO A 210 -18.03 -5.33 20.19
CA PRO A 210 -17.03 -5.96 19.33
C PRO A 210 -16.73 -7.41 19.68
N LEU A 211 -16.77 -7.76 20.97
CA LEU A 211 -16.52 -9.13 21.42
C LEU A 211 -17.69 -10.02 21.05
N GLY A 212 -18.92 -9.58 21.31
CA GLY A 212 -20.13 -10.29 20.89
C GLY A 212 -20.26 -10.43 19.36
N TRP A 213 -19.72 -9.48 18.59
CA TRP A 213 -19.66 -9.57 17.13
C TRP A 213 -18.63 -10.58 16.62
N ALA A 214 -17.50 -10.74 17.32
CA ALA A 214 -16.42 -11.64 16.92
C ALA A 214 -16.67 -13.12 17.25
N LEU A 215 -17.62 -13.41 18.16
CA LEU A 215 -17.98 -14.76 18.64
C LEU A 215 -19.17 -15.35 17.87
#